data_AF-A0A8H5N091-F1
#
_entry.id   AF-A0A8H5N091-F1
#
_cell.length_a   1.000
_cell.length_b   1.000
_cell.length_c   1.000
_cell.angle_alpha   90.00
_cell.angle_beta   90.00
_cell.angle_gamma   90.00
#
_symmetry.space_group_name_H-M   'P 1'
#
loop_
_entity.id
_entity.type
_entity.pdbx_description
1 polymer ?
#
loop_
_entity_poly.entity_id
_entity_poly.type
_entity_poly.pdbx_seq_one_letter_code
_entity_poly.pdbx_strand_id
1 'polypeptide(L)'
;MTFCPRFSRRVSECESIIAYEFSSKSLCAQALNTAADSMSVCVMDGSIKKIPKNDRLAVYGDAEAAAYLCSLWIKGGLPKHCWTTLRRDLISNDNLTRVGREHGLDKCINMNGGTTRVSSGMVATAVEAILGAVEIDGGRDALAQVMKHLGLTEHALLGSVPSQLPWNSPVTSTCDPGVCLGCLLEKRQKQVLCQRGCHWNSLLTLLEEPLRQAPLIMDWGHGGI
;
A
#
# COMPACT_ATOMS: atom_id res chain seq x y z
N MET A 1 33.60 -0.23 -19.28
CA MET A 1 33.66 -1.29 -18.25
C MET A 1 33.20 -2.59 -18.88
N THR A 2 34.00 -3.64 -18.83
CA THR A 2 33.58 -4.98 -19.26
C THR A 2 32.83 -5.64 -18.11
N PHE A 3 31.51 -5.53 -18.16
CA PHE A 3 30.61 -6.19 -17.20
C PHE A 3 30.39 -7.66 -17.60
N CYS A 4 30.26 -8.56 -16.63
CA CYS A 4 30.19 -9.99 -16.90
C CYS A 4 29.03 -10.36 -17.83
N PRO A 5 29.27 -11.14 -18.92
CA PRO A 5 28.25 -11.50 -19.89
C PRO A 5 27.01 -12.19 -19.31
N ARG A 6 27.18 -12.96 -18.23
CA ARG A 6 26.07 -13.67 -17.57
C ARG A 6 25.09 -12.69 -16.92
N PHE A 7 25.62 -11.71 -16.22
CA PHE A 7 24.79 -10.69 -15.55
C PHE A 7 24.33 -9.63 -16.54
N SER A 8 25.13 -9.29 -17.56
CA SER A 8 24.77 -8.25 -18.53
C SER A 8 23.45 -8.55 -19.22
N ARG A 9 23.24 -9.78 -19.71
CA ARG A 9 21.98 -10.17 -20.35
C ARG A 9 20.79 -10.05 -19.40
N ARG A 10 20.92 -10.56 -18.18
CA ARG A 10 19.86 -10.53 -17.16
C ARG A 10 19.52 -9.11 -16.74
N VAL A 11 20.53 -8.25 -16.61
CA VAL A 11 20.36 -6.82 -16.30
C VAL A 11 19.63 -6.13 -17.44
N SER A 12 20.07 -6.31 -18.70
CA SER A 12 19.38 -5.69 -19.84
C SER A 12 17.94 -6.17 -20.00
N GLU A 13 17.66 -7.46 -19.80
CA GLU A 13 16.29 -7.98 -19.81
C GLU A 13 15.45 -7.36 -18.67
N CYS A 14 15.99 -7.27 -17.45
CA CYS A 14 15.31 -6.64 -16.31
C CYS A 14 15.00 -5.16 -16.59
N GLU A 15 15.99 -4.37 -17.03
CA GLU A 15 15.86 -2.95 -17.35
C GLU A 15 14.76 -2.70 -18.39
N SER A 16 14.71 -3.54 -19.42
CA SER A 16 13.65 -3.47 -20.43
C SER A 16 12.28 -3.82 -19.87
N ILE A 17 12.18 -4.78 -18.94
CA ILE A 17 10.91 -5.20 -18.34
C ILE A 17 10.37 -4.14 -17.38
N ILE A 18 11.22 -3.49 -16.59
CA ILE A 18 10.80 -2.49 -15.61
C ILE A 18 10.75 -1.06 -16.19
N ALA A 19 11.13 -0.91 -17.46
CA ALA A 19 11.26 0.37 -18.15
C ALA A 19 12.13 1.40 -17.40
N TYR A 20 13.24 0.92 -16.82
CA TYR A 20 14.19 1.74 -16.07
C TYR A 20 15.62 1.29 -16.37
N GLU A 21 16.49 2.24 -16.71
CA GLU A 21 17.91 1.98 -16.96
C GLU A 21 18.74 2.36 -15.71
N PHE A 22 19.45 1.39 -15.14
CA PHE A 22 20.31 1.64 -14.00
C PHE A 22 21.59 2.37 -14.40
N SER A 23 21.95 3.36 -13.59
CA SER A 23 23.27 3.98 -13.61
C SER A 23 24.33 2.96 -13.19
N SER A 24 24.04 2.15 -12.17
CA SER A 24 24.89 1.05 -11.70
C SER A 24 24.36 -0.33 -12.12
N LYS A 25 24.89 -0.89 -13.21
CA LYS A 25 24.52 -2.26 -13.67
C LYS A 25 24.84 -3.35 -12.62
N SER A 26 25.85 -3.12 -11.77
CA SER A 26 26.15 -4.01 -10.65
C SER A 26 25.05 -4.05 -9.59
N LEU A 27 24.31 -2.96 -9.41
CA LEU A 27 23.21 -2.87 -8.45
C LEU A 27 22.01 -3.69 -8.92
N CYS A 28 21.64 -3.57 -10.20
CA CYS A 28 20.65 -4.44 -10.82
C CYS A 28 21.07 -5.92 -10.76
N ALA A 29 22.33 -6.22 -11.06
CA ALA A 29 22.84 -7.59 -10.96
C ALA A 29 22.77 -8.14 -9.54
N GLN A 30 23.03 -7.32 -8.51
CA GLN A 30 22.85 -7.71 -7.12
C GLN A 30 21.37 -7.99 -6.81
N ALA A 31 20.45 -7.15 -7.26
CA ALA A 31 19.01 -7.35 -7.05
C ALA A 31 18.50 -8.66 -7.66
N LEU A 32 19.05 -9.06 -8.81
CA LEU A 32 18.73 -10.31 -9.50
C LEU A 32 19.45 -11.53 -8.91
N ASN A 33 20.42 -11.35 -8.01
CA ASN A 33 21.27 -12.44 -7.53
C ASN A 33 20.70 -13.11 -6.27
N THR A 34 20.20 -14.32 -6.43
CA THR A 34 19.82 -15.22 -5.32
C THR A 34 20.92 -16.21 -4.97
N ALA A 35 21.95 -16.32 -5.83
CA ALA A 35 23.01 -17.29 -5.67
C ALA A 35 24.04 -16.88 -4.62
N ALA A 36 24.62 -17.85 -3.92
CA ALA A 36 25.73 -17.67 -2.98
C ALA A 36 26.96 -18.54 -3.30
N ASP A 37 26.84 -19.44 -4.28
CA ASP A 37 27.86 -20.37 -4.75
C ASP A 37 28.73 -19.75 -5.88
N SER A 38 29.40 -20.58 -6.68
CA SER A 38 30.19 -20.12 -7.83
C SER A 38 29.37 -19.34 -8.87
N MET A 39 28.04 -19.49 -8.90
CA MET A 39 27.15 -18.74 -9.79
C MET A 39 26.98 -17.27 -9.37
N SER A 40 27.41 -16.91 -8.16
CA SER A 40 27.43 -15.52 -7.67
C SER A 40 28.68 -14.74 -8.09
N VAL A 41 29.60 -15.37 -8.83
CA VAL A 41 30.89 -14.78 -9.19
C VAL A 41 30.82 -14.11 -10.56
N CYS A 42 31.41 -12.92 -10.65
CA CYS A 42 31.40 -12.04 -11.81
C CYS A 42 32.81 -11.50 -12.05
N VAL A 43 33.30 -11.55 -13.29
CA VAL A 43 34.54 -10.84 -13.66
C VAL A 43 34.17 -9.39 -13.96
N MET A 44 34.76 -8.45 -13.21
CA MET A 44 34.61 -7.02 -13.42
C MET A 44 36.01 -6.39 -13.49
N ASP A 45 36.30 -5.72 -14.59
CA ASP A 45 37.58 -5.02 -14.84
C ASP A 45 38.81 -5.92 -14.58
N GLY A 46 38.74 -7.16 -15.07
CA GLY A 46 39.81 -8.16 -14.93
C GLY A 46 39.92 -8.82 -13.55
N SER A 47 39.09 -8.42 -12.58
CA SER A 47 39.06 -8.98 -11.23
C SER A 47 37.83 -9.86 -10.99
N ILE A 48 38.01 -10.99 -10.32
CA ILE A 48 36.93 -11.86 -9.90
C ILE A 48 36.28 -11.26 -8.65
N LYS A 49 35.00 -10.89 -8.75
CA LYS A 49 34.21 -10.32 -7.65
C LYS A 49 32.99 -11.18 -7.36
N LYS A 50 32.65 -11.32 -6.09
CA LYS A 50 31.42 -11.98 -5.65
C LYS A 50 30.28 -10.95 -5.62
N ILE A 51 29.21 -11.21 -6.35
CA ILE A 51 27.96 -10.45 -6.27
C ILE A 51 27.22 -10.90 -5.00
N PRO A 52 26.82 -9.97 -4.10
CA PRO A 52 26.08 -10.32 -2.91
C PRO A 52 24.70 -10.91 -3.23
N LYS A 53 24.10 -11.63 -2.28
CA LYS A 53 22.68 -12.00 -2.37
C LYS A 53 21.80 -10.75 -2.29
N ASN A 54 20.63 -10.83 -2.91
CA ASN A 54 19.65 -9.76 -2.98
C ASN A 54 18.88 -9.50 -1.66
N ASP A 55 19.00 -10.36 -0.65
CA ASP A 55 18.22 -10.30 0.60
C ASP A 55 18.22 -8.89 1.26
N ARG A 56 19.37 -8.22 1.30
CA ARG A 56 19.47 -6.86 1.90
C ARG A 56 18.74 -5.80 1.09
N LEU A 57 18.81 -5.90 -0.24
CA LEU A 57 18.09 -5.00 -1.14
C LEU A 57 16.58 -5.26 -1.07
N ALA A 58 16.17 -6.53 -0.90
CA ALA A 58 14.78 -6.90 -0.75
C ALA A 58 14.16 -6.29 0.52
N VAL A 59 14.84 -6.42 1.66
CA VAL A 59 14.39 -5.79 2.93
C VAL A 59 14.25 -4.27 2.77
N TYR A 60 15.20 -3.63 2.08
CA TYR A 60 15.12 -2.19 1.82
C TYR A 60 13.95 -1.85 0.88
N GLY A 61 13.77 -2.59 -0.21
CA GLY A 61 12.72 -2.35 -1.18
C GLY A 61 11.31 -2.58 -0.66
N ASP A 62 11.06 -3.58 0.20
CA ASP A 62 9.75 -3.75 0.87
C ASP A 62 9.41 -2.51 1.71
N ALA A 63 10.39 -1.99 2.45
CA ALA A 63 10.20 -0.81 3.28
C ALA A 63 9.88 0.43 2.44
N GLU A 64 10.63 0.68 1.36
CA GLU A 64 10.42 1.84 0.50
C GLU A 64 9.14 1.74 -0.33
N ALA A 65 8.80 0.56 -0.86
CA ALA A 65 7.54 0.34 -1.56
C ALA A 65 6.34 0.56 -0.62
N ALA A 66 6.42 0.06 0.61
CA ALA A 66 5.41 0.32 1.63
C ALA A 66 5.33 1.81 2.00
N ALA A 67 6.46 2.50 2.19
CA ALA A 67 6.48 3.92 2.50
C ALA A 67 5.87 4.76 1.37
N TYR A 68 6.16 4.42 0.12
CA TYR A 68 5.56 5.07 -1.05
C TYR A 68 4.05 4.85 -1.11
N LEU A 69 3.57 3.60 -0.99
CA LEU A 69 2.12 3.33 -0.96
C LEU A 69 1.43 3.99 0.24
N CYS A 70 2.08 4.03 1.39
CA CYS A 70 1.58 4.72 2.58
C CYS A 70 1.41 6.22 2.30
N SER A 71 2.31 6.84 1.54
CA SER A 71 2.17 8.24 1.15
C SER A 71 0.97 8.48 0.22
N LEU A 72 0.66 7.54 -0.68
CA LEU A 72 -0.54 7.62 -1.52
C LEU A 72 -1.80 7.46 -0.66
N TRP A 73 -1.78 6.53 0.30
CA TRP A 73 -2.86 6.31 1.27
C TRP A 73 -3.14 7.56 2.12
N ILE A 74 -2.10 8.21 2.65
CA ILE A 74 -2.21 9.48 3.39
C ILE A 74 -2.77 10.59 2.50
N LYS A 75 -2.20 10.75 1.29
CA LYS A 75 -2.62 11.80 0.34
C LYS A 75 -4.08 11.63 -0.08
N GLY A 76 -4.56 10.39 -0.18
CA GLY A 76 -5.95 10.07 -0.47
C GLY A 76 -6.92 10.25 0.71
N GLY A 77 -6.42 10.54 1.93
CA GLY A 77 -7.27 10.68 3.11
C GLY A 77 -7.99 9.39 3.49
N LEU A 78 -7.41 8.23 3.16
CA LEU A 78 -8.06 6.94 3.30
C LEU A 78 -8.06 6.46 4.76
N PRO A 79 -9.10 5.73 5.21
CA PRO A 79 -9.15 5.20 6.57
C PRO A 79 -8.10 4.10 6.81
N LYS A 80 -7.76 3.86 8.08
CA LYS A 80 -6.71 2.89 8.50
C LYS A 80 -6.87 1.49 7.90
N HIS A 81 -8.10 0.98 7.79
CA HIS A 81 -8.32 -0.38 7.27
C HIS A 81 -7.93 -0.50 5.79
N CYS A 82 -8.04 0.58 5.01
CA CYS A 82 -7.61 0.61 3.61
C CYS A 82 -6.10 0.40 3.48
N TRP A 83 -5.29 0.84 4.44
CA TRP A 83 -3.84 0.59 4.42
C TRP A 83 -3.52 -0.91 4.45
N THR A 84 -4.15 -1.66 5.34
CA THR A 84 -3.96 -3.12 5.42
C THR A 84 -4.35 -3.80 4.11
N THR A 85 -5.47 -3.38 3.50
CA THR A 85 -5.90 -3.87 2.19
C THR A 85 -4.89 -3.53 1.09
N LEU A 86 -4.47 -2.27 0.99
CA LEU A 86 -3.47 -1.84 -0.02
C LEU A 86 -2.16 -2.61 0.11
N ARG A 87 -1.62 -2.73 1.33
CA ARG A 87 -0.37 -3.46 1.56
C ARG A 87 -0.51 -4.93 1.16
N ARG A 88 -1.61 -5.58 1.55
CA ARG A 88 -1.87 -6.98 1.19
C ARG A 88 -2.05 -7.16 -0.33
N ASP A 89 -2.79 -6.29 -0.97
CA ASP A 89 -3.21 -6.49 -2.36
C ASP A 89 -2.11 -6.10 -3.35
N LEU A 90 -1.29 -5.09 -3.03
CA LEU A 90 -0.25 -4.56 -3.92
C LEU A 90 1.16 -5.07 -3.62
N ILE A 91 1.53 -5.30 -2.36
CA ILE A 91 2.93 -5.64 -2.01
C ILE A 91 3.05 -6.88 -1.12
N SER A 92 2.07 -7.78 -1.14
CA SER A 92 2.26 -9.12 -0.56
C SER A 92 3.15 -9.99 -1.44
N ASN A 93 3.87 -10.93 -0.84
CA ASN A 93 4.71 -11.88 -1.57
C ASN A 93 3.94 -12.64 -2.66
N ASP A 94 2.66 -12.93 -2.43
CA ASP A 94 1.80 -13.59 -3.43
C ASP A 94 1.57 -12.68 -4.65
N ASN A 95 1.25 -11.40 -4.43
CA ASN A 95 1.12 -10.44 -5.52
C ASN A 95 2.47 -10.19 -6.22
N LEU A 96 3.55 -9.98 -5.48
CA LEU A 96 4.88 -9.75 -6.05
C LEU A 96 5.38 -10.96 -6.85
N THR A 97 5.05 -12.18 -6.41
CA THR A 97 5.31 -13.40 -7.20
C THR A 97 4.53 -13.37 -8.51
N ARG A 98 3.24 -13.03 -8.46
CA ARG A 98 2.38 -12.96 -9.65
C ARG A 98 2.92 -11.93 -10.64
N VAL A 99 3.10 -10.69 -10.19
CA VAL A 99 3.63 -9.58 -11.00
C VAL A 99 5.00 -9.95 -11.57
N GLY A 100 5.90 -10.49 -10.76
CA GLY A 100 7.23 -10.90 -11.22
C GLY A 100 7.20 -11.97 -12.31
N ARG A 101 6.24 -12.91 -12.27
CA ARG A 101 6.07 -13.93 -13.33
C ARG A 101 5.38 -13.38 -14.57
N GLU A 102 4.34 -12.57 -14.41
CA GLU A 102 3.58 -11.97 -15.50
C GLU A 102 4.46 -11.07 -16.38
N HIS A 103 5.36 -10.30 -15.75
CA HIS A 103 6.33 -9.47 -16.44
C HIS A 103 7.60 -10.22 -16.88
N GLY A 104 7.77 -11.50 -16.49
CA GLY A 104 8.94 -12.31 -16.85
C GLY A 104 10.23 -12.01 -16.09
N LEU A 105 10.15 -11.31 -14.95
CA LEU A 105 11.28 -11.04 -14.06
C LEU A 105 11.86 -12.31 -13.45
N ASP A 106 11.06 -13.37 -13.30
CA ASP A 106 11.52 -14.68 -12.83
C ASP A 106 12.63 -15.27 -13.71
N LYS A 107 12.61 -14.98 -15.01
CA LYS A 107 13.63 -15.42 -15.98
C LYS A 107 14.95 -14.68 -15.79
N CYS A 108 14.91 -13.46 -15.27
CA CYS A 108 16.08 -12.62 -15.02
C CYS A 108 16.87 -13.06 -13.78
N ILE A 109 16.28 -13.86 -12.88
CA ILE A 109 16.89 -14.25 -11.60
C ILE A 109 18.10 -15.17 -11.78
N ASN A 110 19.23 -14.76 -11.21
CA ASN A 110 20.42 -15.58 -11.11
C ASN A 110 20.32 -16.50 -9.87
N MET A 111 20.31 -17.80 -10.12
CA MET A 111 20.13 -18.87 -9.14
C MET A 111 21.42 -19.69 -8.92
N ASN A 112 21.49 -20.39 -7.80
CA ASN A 112 22.57 -21.34 -7.51
C ASN A 112 22.61 -22.46 -8.56
N GLY A 113 23.78 -23.06 -8.78
CA GLY A 113 23.99 -24.07 -9.83
C GLY A 113 23.19 -25.36 -9.65
N GLY A 114 22.86 -25.72 -8.39
CA GLY A 114 22.02 -26.87 -8.07
C GLY A 114 20.51 -26.59 -8.05
N THR A 115 20.11 -25.33 -8.15
CA THR A 115 18.69 -24.97 -8.21
C THR A 115 18.24 -25.08 -9.67
N THR A 116 17.10 -25.74 -9.93
CA THR A 116 16.58 -25.97 -11.29
C THR A 116 15.34 -25.14 -11.62
N ARG A 117 14.66 -24.62 -10.59
CA ARG A 117 13.43 -23.83 -10.72
C ARG A 117 13.45 -22.65 -9.76
N VAL A 118 12.93 -21.52 -10.23
CA VAL A 118 12.73 -20.32 -9.40
C VAL A 118 11.45 -20.49 -8.57
N SER A 119 11.60 -20.48 -7.25
CA SER A 119 10.47 -20.58 -6.31
C SER A 119 9.70 -19.26 -6.24
N SER A 120 8.45 -19.29 -5.75
CA SER A 120 7.66 -18.07 -5.54
C SER A 120 8.36 -17.07 -4.62
N GLY A 121 8.95 -17.56 -3.52
CA GLY A 121 9.74 -16.71 -2.61
C GLY A 121 10.92 -16.02 -3.31
N MET A 122 11.63 -16.72 -4.20
CA MET A 122 12.71 -16.11 -4.98
C MET A 122 12.21 -15.00 -5.90
N VAL A 123 11.05 -15.17 -6.53
CA VAL A 123 10.45 -14.14 -7.39
C VAL A 123 10.05 -12.92 -6.56
N ALA A 124 9.29 -13.11 -5.48
CA ALA A 124 8.86 -12.01 -4.60
C ALA A 124 10.06 -11.22 -4.08
N THR A 125 11.06 -11.90 -3.50
CA THR A 125 12.28 -11.27 -2.99
C THR A 125 13.09 -10.57 -4.07
N ALA A 126 13.12 -11.10 -5.30
CA ALA A 126 13.78 -10.40 -6.42
C ALA A 126 13.03 -9.13 -6.81
N VAL A 127 11.70 -9.13 -6.85
CA VAL A 127 10.92 -7.92 -7.13
C VAL A 127 11.15 -6.87 -6.05
N GLU A 128 11.09 -7.24 -4.76
CA GLU A 128 11.45 -6.34 -3.65
C GLU A 128 12.85 -5.77 -3.83
N ALA A 129 13.84 -6.63 -4.15
CA ALA A 129 15.21 -6.20 -4.33
C ALA A 129 15.41 -5.27 -5.54
N ILE A 130 14.66 -5.47 -6.62
CA ILE A 130 14.66 -4.58 -7.79
C ILE A 130 14.12 -3.21 -7.36
N LEU A 131 13.00 -3.16 -6.64
CA LEU A 131 12.45 -1.90 -6.14
C LEU A 131 13.45 -1.16 -5.22
N GLY A 132 14.10 -1.89 -4.31
CA GLY A 132 15.13 -1.31 -3.45
C GLY A 132 16.37 -0.82 -4.23
N ALA A 133 16.78 -1.54 -5.26
CA ALA A 133 17.87 -1.13 -6.14
C ALA A 133 17.50 0.13 -6.95
N VAL A 134 16.28 0.20 -7.48
CA VAL A 134 15.78 1.37 -8.24
C VAL A 134 15.74 2.60 -7.35
N GLU A 135 15.27 2.46 -6.10
CA GLU A 135 15.27 3.56 -5.14
C GLU A 135 16.69 4.06 -4.88
N ILE A 136 17.66 3.18 -4.62
CA ILE A 136 19.04 3.58 -4.36
C ILE A 136 19.68 4.28 -5.57
N ASP A 137 19.36 3.84 -6.78
CA ASP A 137 19.97 4.33 -8.02
C ASP A 137 19.35 5.65 -8.50
N GLY A 138 18.03 5.76 -8.47
CA GLY A 138 17.25 6.86 -9.08
C GLY A 138 16.32 7.59 -8.12
N GLY A 139 16.33 7.22 -6.85
CA GLY A 139 15.50 7.81 -5.79
C GLY A 139 14.03 7.44 -5.88
N ARG A 140 13.25 8.10 -5.02
CA ARG A 140 11.81 7.88 -4.87
C ARG A 140 10.99 8.05 -6.16
N ASP A 141 11.38 8.97 -7.04
CA ASP A 141 10.65 9.21 -8.29
C ASP A 141 10.85 8.07 -9.30
N ALA A 142 12.04 7.46 -9.34
CA ALA A 142 12.30 6.28 -10.13
C ALA A 142 11.52 5.07 -9.58
N LEU A 143 11.53 4.89 -8.25
CA LEU A 143 10.73 3.86 -7.59
C LEU A 143 9.25 4.00 -7.94
N ALA A 144 8.70 5.21 -7.83
CA ALA A 144 7.30 5.50 -8.16
C ALA A 144 6.94 5.13 -9.61
N GLN A 145 7.82 5.46 -10.56
CA GLN A 145 7.63 5.13 -11.98
C GLN A 145 7.64 3.62 -12.22
N VAL A 146 8.61 2.91 -11.65
CA VAL A 146 8.70 1.44 -11.77
C VAL A 146 7.51 0.76 -11.10
N MET A 147 7.13 1.17 -9.89
CA MET A 147 5.95 0.62 -9.22
C MET A 147 4.67 0.83 -10.03
N LYS A 148 4.52 2.01 -10.66
CA LYS A 148 3.40 2.26 -11.56
C LYS A 148 3.46 1.37 -12.80
N HIS A 149 4.62 1.25 -13.43
CA HIS A 149 4.82 0.43 -14.63
C HIS A 149 4.50 -1.06 -14.39
N LEU A 150 4.82 -1.56 -13.19
CA LEU A 150 4.52 -2.93 -12.75
C LEU A 150 3.10 -3.09 -12.19
N GLY A 151 2.24 -2.07 -12.26
CA GLY A 151 0.87 -2.11 -11.74
C GLY A 151 0.77 -2.13 -10.20
N LEU A 152 1.87 -1.94 -9.49
CA LEU A 152 1.94 -1.97 -8.02
C LEU A 152 1.35 -0.72 -7.35
N THR A 153 0.77 0.19 -8.13
CA THR A 153 0.03 1.36 -7.65
C THR A 153 -1.42 1.40 -8.14
N GLU A 154 -1.85 0.39 -8.89
CA GLU A 154 -3.18 0.33 -9.49
C GLU A 154 -4.15 -0.37 -8.55
N HIS A 155 -4.95 0.42 -7.83
CA HIS A 155 -5.93 -0.13 -6.88
C HIS A 155 -7.18 0.74 -6.82
N ALA A 156 -8.36 0.11 -6.72
CA ALA A 156 -9.64 0.82 -6.67
C ALA A 156 -9.69 1.88 -5.56
N LEU A 157 -9.12 1.57 -4.39
CA LEU A 157 -9.03 2.51 -3.25
C LEU A 157 -8.18 3.76 -3.52
N LEU A 158 -7.22 3.70 -4.45
CA LEU A 158 -6.40 4.85 -4.83
C LEU A 158 -7.05 5.68 -5.95
N GLY A 159 -7.89 5.06 -6.79
CA GLY A 159 -8.59 5.71 -7.90
C GLY A 159 -9.98 6.28 -7.55
N SER A 160 -10.57 5.87 -6.42
CA SER A 160 -11.93 6.27 -6.02
C SER A 160 -12.02 7.55 -5.19
N VAL A 161 -10.95 8.35 -5.12
CA VAL A 161 -10.96 9.61 -4.37
C VAL A 161 -11.57 10.73 -5.23
N PRO A 162 -12.82 11.18 -4.97
CA PRO A 162 -13.29 12.44 -5.52
C PRO A 162 -12.35 13.57 -5.05
N SER A 163 -11.94 14.40 -6.00
CA SER A 163 -11.16 15.60 -5.74
C SER A 163 -11.86 16.47 -4.69
N GLN A 164 -11.17 16.68 -3.57
CA GLN A 164 -11.41 17.71 -2.56
C GLN A 164 -12.68 17.56 -1.70
N LEU A 165 -12.48 17.13 -0.45
CA LEU A 165 -13.10 17.85 0.66
C LEU A 165 -12.01 18.71 1.31
N PRO A 166 -12.07 20.06 1.20
CA PRO A 166 -11.12 20.91 1.89
C PRO A 166 -11.31 20.73 3.40
N TRP A 167 -10.26 20.29 4.09
CA TRP A 167 -10.22 20.17 5.55
C TRP A 167 -10.24 21.52 6.30
N ASN A 168 -10.44 22.63 5.59
CA ASN A 168 -10.49 23.98 6.14
C ASN A 168 -11.70 24.73 5.56
N SER A 169 -12.90 24.42 6.06
CA SER A 169 -14.01 25.38 6.02
C SER A 169 -14.33 25.78 7.47
N PRO A 170 -14.24 27.08 7.83
CA PRO A 170 -14.88 27.54 9.06
C PRO A 170 -16.35 27.19 8.96
N VAL A 171 -16.91 26.61 10.03
CA VAL A 171 -18.36 26.43 10.15
C VAL A 171 -18.97 27.83 10.25
N THR A 172 -19.23 28.48 9.12
CA THR A 172 -20.12 29.63 9.08
C THR A 172 -21.54 29.08 8.98
N SER A 173 -22.19 29.09 10.13
CA SER A 173 -23.60 28.81 10.28
C SER A 173 -24.44 29.80 9.48
N THR A 174 -25.07 29.32 8.41
CA THR A 174 -26.40 29.80 8.04
C THR A 174 -27.27 28.56 7.88
N CYS A 175 -28.02 28.28 8.94
CA CYS A 175 -28.90 27.13 9.06
C CYS A 175 -30.15 27.40 8.24
N ASP A 176 -30.42 26.57 7.24
CA ASP A 176 -31.74 26.46 6.61
C ASP A 176 -32.62 25.57 7.53
N PRO A 177 -33.75 26.04 8.09
CA PRO A 177 -34.46 25.33 9.16
C PRO A 177 -35.20 24.04 8.75
N GLY A 178 -35.25 23.70 7.46
CA GLY A 178 -36.14 22.65 6.95
C GLY A 178 -35.57 21.22 6.87
N VAL A 179 -34.24 21.04 6.90
CA VAL A 179 -33.62 19.72 6.55
C VAL A 179 -33.03 18.99 7.76
N CYS A 180 -32.91 19.64 8.91
CA CYS A 180 -32.09 19.12 10.01
C CYS A 180 -32.78 18.14 10.99
N LEU A 181 -34.10 17.97 11.00
CA LEU A 181 -34.72 17.09 12.00
C LEU A 181 -34.51 15.59 11.72
N GLY A 182 -34.47 15.19 10.44
CA GLY A 182 -34.26 13.79 10.05
C GLY A 182 -32.82 13.29 10.31
N CYS A 183 -31.81 14.08 9.94
CA CYS A 183 -30.41 13.67 10.10
C CYS A 183 -29.88 13.75 11.55
N LEU A 184 -30.47 14.58 12.42
CA LEU A 184 -30.03 14.69 13.82
C LEU A 184 -30.53 13.53 14.69
N LEU A 185 -31.72 12.99 14.41
CA LEU A 185 -32.25 11.84 15.14
C LEU A 185 -31.46 10.56 14.84
N GLU A 186 -31.06 10.36 13.58
CA GLU A 186 -30.31 9.16 13.17
C GLU A 186 -28.85 9.17 13.68
N LYS A 187 -28.23 10.35 13.78
CA LYS A 187 -26.87 10.48 14.32
C LYS A 187 -26.82 10.35 15.84
N ARG A 188 -27.82 10.85 16.59
CA ARG A 188 -27.85 10.66 18.06
C ARG A 188 -28.17 9.22 18.47
N GLN A 189 -29.03 8.51 17.75
CA GLN A 189 -29.35 7.11 18.11
C GLN A 189 -28.15 6.17 17.92
N LYS A 190 -27.36 6.33 16.86
CA LYS A 190 -26.15 5.50 16.63
C LYS A 190 -25.05 5.76 17.66
N GLN A 191 -24.94 6.99 18.18
CA GLN A 191 -23.90 7.35 19.16
C GLN A 191 -24.23 6.88 20.58
N VAL A 192 -25.52 6.84 20.96
CA VAL A 192 -25.94 6.31 22.27
C VAL A 192 -25.89 4.77 22.32
N LEU A 193 -26.17 4.08 21.21
CA LEU A 193 -26.11 2.61 21.14
C LEU A 193 -24.67 2.07 21.20
N CYS A 194 -23.69 2.82 20.68
CA CYS A 194 -22.28 2.44 20.74
C CYS A 194 -21.68 2.53 22.16
N GLN A 195 -22.21 3.42 23.02
CA GLN A 195 -21.74 3.57 24.41
C GLN A 195 -22.32 2.53 25.39
N ARG A 196 -23.34 1.75 25.00
CA ARG A 196 -24.03 0.80 25.91
C ARG A 196 -23.91 -0.68 25.53
N GLY A 197 -23.21 -1.03 24.45
CA GLY A 197 -22.87 -2.44 24.16
C GLY A 197 -24.08 -3.37 24.00
N CYS A 198 -25.15 -2.95 23.32
CA CYS A 198 -26.35 -3.77 23.13
C CYS A 198 -26.38 -4.45 21.74
N HIS A 199 -26.73 -5.74 21.73
CA HIS A 199 -26.85 -6.60 20.54
C HIS A 199 -28.13 -6.31 19.75
N TRP A 200 -28.10 -6.42 18.41
CA TRP A 200 -29.13 -5.93 17.48
C TRP A 200 -30.53 -6.58 17.55
N ASN A 201 -30.75 -7.64 18.33
CA ASN A 201 -31.95 -8.49 18.22
C ASN A 201 -33.13 -8.15 19.15
N SER A 202 -33.19 -6.97 19.78
CA SER A 202 -34.32 -6.59 20.66
C SER A 202 -35.12 -5.36 20.22
N LEU A 203 -35.06 -4.99 18.93
CA LEU A 203 -35.64 -3.74 18.41
C LEU A 203 -36.91 -3.93 17.56
N LEU A 204 -37.69 -4.99 17.80
CA LEU A 204 -38.97 -5.23 17.11
C LEU A 204 -40.22 -5.07 18.01
N THR A 205 -40.07 -4.65 19.26
CA THR A 205 -41.19 -4.52 20.21
C THR A 205 -41.51 -3.09 20.66
N LEU A 206 -40.94 -2.05 20.02
CA LEU A 206 -41.16 -0.65 20.41
C LEU A 206 -41.78 0.24 19.33
N LEU A 207 -42.25 -0.34 18.21
CA LEU A 207 -42.90 0.42 17.13
C LEU A 207 -44.43 0.41 17.16
N GLU A 208 -45.06 -0.11 18.22
CA GLU A 208 -46.52 -0.04 18.39
C GLU A 208 -46.88 0.34 19.83
N GLU A 209 -47.07 1.65 20.09
CA GLU A 209 -47.96 2.16 21.14
C GLU A 209 -48.29 3.64 20.80
N PRO A 210 -49.57 4.06 20.81
CA PRO A 210 -49.98 5.37 20.29
C PRO A 210 -49.98 6.49 21.34
N LEU A 211 -49.73 7.71 20.85
CA LEU A 211 -49.84 9.02 21.50
C LEU A 211 -50.84 9.07 22.69
N ARG A 212 -50.33 9.08 23.94
CA ARG A 212 -51.07 9.64 25.09
C ARG A 212 -50.17 10.42 26.06
N GLN A 213 -50.61 11.68 26.24
CA GLN A 213 -50.51 12.54 27.43
C GLN A 213 -49.14 13.14 27.79
N ALA A 214 -49.00 14.43 27.45
CA ALA A 214 -48.03 15.35 28.05
C ALA A 214 -48.46 15.73 29.47
N PRO A 215 -47.54 15.79 30.46
CA PRO A 215 -47.82 16.37 31.76
C PRO A 215 -47.73 17.90 31.74
N LEU A 216 -48.59 18.51 32.56
CA LEU A 216 -48.85 19.93 32.74
C LEU A 216 -47.65 20.71 33.27
N ILE A 217 -47.56 21.96 32.80
CA ILE A 217 -46.67 23.04 33.21
C ILE A 217 -46.79 23.29 34.72
N MET A 218 -45.67 23.25 35.45
CA MET A 218 -45.56 23.78 36.82
C MET A 218 -45.05 25.22 36.79
N ASP A 219 -45.88 26.08 37.38
CA ASP A 219 -45.74 27.52 37.60
C ASP A 219 -44.70 27.78 38.70
N TRP A 220 -43.72 28.66 38.45
CA TRP A 220 -42.75 29.11 39.47
C TRP A 220 -43.04 30.55 39.85
N GLY A 221 -43.79 30.71 40.94
CA GLY A 221 -43.90 31.98 41.66
C GLY A 221 -42.61 32.29 42.42
N HIS A 222 -42.06 33.48 42.21
CA HIS A 222 -41.03 34.06 43.06
C HIS A 222 -41.60 35.26 43.82
N GLY A 223 -41.59 35.17 45.15
CA GLY A 223 -41.81 36.26 46.08
C GLY A 223 -40.99 36.06 47.35
N GLY A 224 -40.39 37.14 47.84
CA GLY A 224 -39.63 37.26 49.10
C GLY A 224 -38.12 37.30 48.86
N ILE A 225 -37.35 38.28 49.33
CA ILE A 225 -37.52 39.27 50.42
C ILE A 225 -36.86 40.58 49.99
#